data_AF-A0A9X5XGG2-F1
#
_entry.id   AF-A0A9X5XGG2-F1
#
_cell.length_a   1.000
_cell.length_b   1.000
_cell.length_c   1.000
_cell.angle_alpha   90.00
_cell.angle_beta   90.00
_cell.angle_gamma   90.00
#
_symmetry.space_group_name_H-M   'P 1'
#
loop_
_entity.id
_entity.type
_entity.pdbx_description
1 polymer ?
#
loop_
_entity_poly.entity_id
_entity_poly.type
_entity_poly.pdbx_seq_one_letter_code
_entity_poly.pdbx_strand_id
1 'polypeptide(L)'
;MPTALTGAMACEVIKLRSLRSTWITALIAVAFGLALSIMDVAHTANAWPHMTTADRAQFDPVGDSLSGFAFAVLAFGVLGVLGISSEYTTGLIRSTLTATPRRALSYT
;
A
#
# COMPACT_ATOMS: atom_id res chain seq x y z
N MET A 1 -11.89 28.88 -1.39
CA MET A 1 -10.48 28.39 -1.42
C MET A 1 -10.35 26.95 -0.91
N PRO A 2 -10.95 26.53 0.23
CA PRO A 2 -10.84 25.14 0.71
C PRO A 2 -11.56 24.11 -0.18
N THR A 3 -12.74 24.47 -0.67
CA THR A 3 -13.65 23.57 -1.39
C THR A 3 -13.08 23.01 -2.70
N ALA A 4 -12.22 23.78 -3.40
CA ALA A 4 -11.58 23.32 -4.64
C ALA A 4 -10.51 22.25 -4.36
N LEU A 5 -9.75 22.40 -3.28
CA LEU A 5 -8.70 21.46 -2.90
C LEU A 5 -9.32 20.17 -2.32
N THR A 6 -10.36 20.32 -1.50
CA THR A 6 -11.18 19.21 -1.03
C THR A 6 -11.82 18.46 -2.21
N GLY A 7 -12.32 19.18 -3.21
CA GLY A 7 -12.88 18.60 -4.44
C GLY A 7 -11.83 17.82 -5.24
N ALA A 8 -10.61 18.35 -5.38
CA ALA A 8 -9.51 17.68 -6.08
C ALA A 8 -9.08 16.40 -5.35
N MET A 9 -8.95 16.43 -4.03
CA MET A 9 -8.64 15.24 -3.22
C MET A 9 -9.74 14.19 -3.31
N ALA A 10 -11.01 14.61 -3.21
CA ALA A 10 -12.14 13.69 -3.36
C ALA A 10 -12.16 13.03 -4.74
N CYS A 11 -11.84 13.78 -5.80
CA CYS A 11 -11.78 13.27 -7.17
C CYS A 11 -10.68 12.21 -7.34
N GLU A 12 -9.50 12.45 -6.77
CA GLU A 12 -8.40 11.45 -6.78
C GLU A 12 -8.75 10.19 -6.00
N VAL A 13 -9.41 10.32 -4.85
CA VAL A 13 -9.88 9.16 -4.08
C VAL A 13 -10.91 8.35 -4.89
N ILE A 14 -11.84 9.01 -5.58
CA ILE A 14 -12.82 8.34 -6.44
C ILE A 14 -12.12 7.61 -7.61
N LYS A 15 -11.10 8.22 -8.22
CA LYS A 15 -10.29 7.61 -9.28
C LYS A 15 -9.62 6.31 -8.79
N LEU A 16 -8.94 6.36 -7.64
CA LEU A 16 -8.28 5.17 -7.09
C LEU A 16 -9.29 4.08 -6.72
N ARG A 17 -10.45 4.45 -6.16
CA ARG A 17 -11.51 3.52 -5.75
C ARG A 17 -12.29 2.91 -6.91
N SER A 18 -12.37 3.59 -8.05
CA SER A 18 -13.14 3.12 -9.22
C SER A 18 -12.40 2.11 -10.08
N LEU A 19 -11.06 2.06 -10.03
CA LEU A 19 -10.28 1.04 -10.72
C LEU A 19 -10.36 -0.30 -9.98
N ARG A 20 -11.03 -1.29 -10.58
CA ARG A 20 -11.05 -2.67 -10.06
C ARG A 20 -9.65 -3.25 -9.89
N SER A 21 -8.71 -2.88 -10.77
CA SER A 21 -7.31 -3.31 -10.68
C SER A 21 -6.65 -2.88 -9.37
N THR A 22 -6.99 -1.69 -8.84
CA THR A 22 -6.45 -1.22 -7.55
C THR A 22 -6.81 -2.18 -6.43
N TRP A 23 -8.09 -2.57 -6.36
CA TRP A 23 -8.60 -3.47 -5.31
C TRP A 23 -8.08 -4.89 -5.47
N ILE A 24 -8.01 -5.40 -6.69
CA ILE A 24 -7.48 -6.75 -6.97
C ILE A 24 -6.01 -6.82 -6.54
N THR A 25 -5.18 -5.85 -6.95
CA THR A 25 -3.77 -5.82 -6.56
C THR A 25 -3.60 -5.64 -5.06
N ALA A 26 -4.38 -4.77 -4.41
CA ALA A 26 -4.33 -4.59 -2.96
C ALA A 26 -4.74 -5.86 -2.20
N LEU A 27 -5.80 -6.54 -2.64
CA LEU A 27 -6.24 -7.81 -2.06
C LEU A 27 -5.20 -8.91 -2.23
N ILE A 28 -4.61 -9.05 -3.42
CA ILE A 28 -3.55 -10.02 -3.68
C ILE A 28 -2.33 -9.73 -2.80
N ALA A 29 -1.92 -8.47 -2.69
CA ALA A 29 -0.80 -8.06 -1.86
C ALA A 29 -1.01 -8.44 -0.39
N VAL A 30 -2.18 -8.11 0.17
CA VAL A 30 -2.53 -8.43 1.55
C VAL A 30 -2.66 -9.93 1.76
N ALA A 31 -3.34 -10.65 0.86
CA ALA A 31 -3.50 -12.10 0.94
C ALA A 31 -2.14 -12.82 0.88
N PHE A 32 -1.24 -12.37 0.01
CA PHE A 32 0.10 -12.93 -0.12
C PHE A 32 0.94 -12.66 1.13
N GLY A 33 0.95 -11.42 1.65
CA GLY A 33 1.64 -11.08 2.89
C GLY A 33 1.13 -11.87 4.10
N LEU A 34 -0.19 -12.04 4.21
CA LEU A 34 -0.82 -12.88 5.23
C LEU A 34 -0.42 -14.36 5.10
N ALA A 35 -0.44 -14.91 3.89
CA ALA A 35 -0.05 -16.29 3.65
C ALA A 35 1.39 -16.57 4.09
N LEU A 36 2.33 -15.67 3.76
CA LEU A 36 3.72 -15.78 4.20
C LEU A 36 3.86 -15.64 5.71
N SER A 37 3.14 -14.70 6.33
CA SER A 37 3.18 -14.51 7.78
C SER A 37 2.64 -15.72 8.53
N ILE A 38 1.54 -16.33 8.05
CA ILE A 38 0.99 -17.56 8.62
C ILE A 38 1.98 -18.71 8.48
N MET A 39 2.64 -18.84 7.34
CA MET A 39 3.66 -19.86 7.10
C MET A 39 4.84 -19.71 8.07
N ASP A 40 5.30 -18.48 8.29
CA ASP A 40 6.40 -18.16 9.20
C ASP A 40 6.04 -18.45 10.67
N VAL A 41 4.86 -18.00 11.12
CA VAL A 41 4.36 -18.30 12.47
C VAL A 41 4.18 -19.80 12.68
N ALA A 42 3.65 -20.53 11.69
CA ALA A 42 3.52 -21.98 11.77
C ALA A 42 4.89 -22.68 11.86
N HIS A 43 5.89 -22.19 11.13
CA HIS A 43 7.25 -22.68 11.20
C HIS A 43 7.86 -22.45 12.60
N THR A 44 7.73 -21.23 13.14
CA THR A 44 8.20 -20.87 14.48
C THR A 44 7.50 -21.67 15.58
N ALA A 45 6.18 -21.87 15.48
CA ALA A 45 5.42 -22.68 16.42
C ALA A 45 5.89 -24.15 16.45
N ASN A 46 6.21 -24.73 15.29
CA ASN A 46 6.76 -26.08 15.20
C ASN A 46 8.20 -26.17 15.74
N ALA A 47 9.01 -25.12 15.58
CA ALA A 47 10.37 -25.06 16.09
C ALA A 47 10.43 -24.78 17.61
N TRP A 48 9.37 -24.21 18.19
CA TRP A 48 9.31 -23.77 19.58
C TRP A 48 9.81 -24.79 20.62
N PRO A 49 9.46 -26.09 20.56
CA PRO A 49 9.93 -27.09 21.53
C PRO A 49 11.44 -27.29 21.51
N HIS A 50 12.08 -27.00 20.38
CA HIS A 50 13.52 -27.20 20.14
C HIS A 50 14.35 -25.91 20.28
N MET A 51 13.70 -24.77 20.51
CA MET A 51 14.38 -23.49 20.72
C MET A 51 15.04 -23.39 22.08
N THR A 52 16.21 -22.74 22.13
CA THR A 52 16.90 -22.44 23.39
C THR A 52 16.17 -21.34 24.17
N THR A 53 16.51 -21.16 25.44
CA THR A 53 15.96 -20.05 26.26
C THR A 53 16.36 -18.68 25.72
N ALA A 54 17.52 -18.57 25.08
CA ALA A 54 17.99 -17.33 24.45
C ALA A 54 17.14 -16.99 23.21
N ASP A 55 16.86 -17.98 22.35
CA ASP A 55 16.04 -17.77 21.14
C ASP A 55 14.62 -17.34 21.50
N ARG A 56 14.02 -17.97 22.51
CA ARG A 56 12.69 -17.60 22.99
C ARG A 56 12.65 -16.19 23.60
N ALA A 57 13.75 -15.70 24.16
CA ALA A 57 13.84 -14.35 24.69
C ALA A 57 13.93 -13.28 23.59
N GLN A 58 14.32 -13.67 22.37
CA GLN A 58 14.37 -12.79 21.19
C GLN A 58 13.08 -12.79 20.37
N PHE A 59 12.16 -13.71 20.64
CA PHE A 59 10.88 -13.83 19.94
C PHE A 59 10.05 -12.53 20.09
N ASP A 60 9.72 -11.90 18.97
CA ASP A 60 8.83 -10.74 18.93
C ASP A 60 7.51 -11.16 18.28
N PRO A 61 6.44 -11.36 19.06
CA PRO A 61 5.17 -11.83 18.52
C PRO A 61 4.57 -10.87 17.49
N VAL A 62 4.85 -9.57 17.57
CA VAL A 62 4.32 -8.58 16.61
C VAL A 62 5.13 -8.60 15.33
N GLY A 63 6.46 -8.50 15.44
CA GLY A 63 7.37 -8.55 14.30
C GLY A 63 7.26 -9.85 13.51
N ASP A 64 7.31 -10.99 14.20
CA ASP A 64 7.29 -12.31 13.58
C ASP A 64 5.93 -12.61 12.93
N SER A 65 4.83 -12.16 13.54
CA SER A 65 3.48 -12.32 12.94
C SER A 65 3.24 -11.42 11.72
N LEU A 66 4.09 -10.42 11.48
CA LEU A 66 3.98 -9.49 10.36
C LEU A 66 5.16 -9.61 9.38
N SER A 67 6.05 -10.58 9.56
CA SER A 67 7.27 -10.75 8.76
C SER A 67 6.99 -10.84 7.26
N GLY A 68 5.86 -11.47 6.87
CA GLY A 68 5.42 -11.60 5.48
C GLY A 68 4.93 -10.30 4.82
N PHE A 69 4.63 -9.24 5.59
CA PHE A 69 4.07 -8.00 5.04
C PHE A 69 5.08 -7.13 4.28
N ALA A 70 6.38 -7.41 4.35
CA ALA A 70 7.39 -6.70 3.56
C ALA A 70 7.05 -6.72 2.05
N PHE A 71 6.53 -7.83 1.53
CA PHE A 71 6.09 -7.95 0.15
C PHE A 71 4.82 -7.16 -0.16
N ALA A 72 3.89 -7.07 0.81
CA ALA A 72 2.70 -6.25 0.66
C ALA A 72 3.09 -4.76 0.52
N VAL A 73 4.05 -4.28 1.32
CA VAL A 73 4.57 -2.91 1.22
C VAL A 73 5.13 -2.62 -0.18
N LEU A 74 5.89 -3.54 -0.77
CA LEU A 74 6.40 -3.40 -2.14
C LEU A 74 5.25 -3.27 -3.16
N ALA A 75 4.22 -4.12 -3.06
CA ALA A 75 3.08 -4.06 -3.96
C ALA A 75 2.29 -2.74 -3.82
N PHE A 76 2.14 -2.22 -2.59
CA PHE A 76 1.55 -0.90 -2.36
C PHE A 76 2.42 0.23 -2.92
N GLY A 77 3.76 0.11 -2.84
CA GLY A 77 4.68 1.04 -3.49
C GLY A 77 4.49 1.08 -5.01
N VAL A 78 4.39 -0.09 -5.64
CA VAL A 78 4.09 -0.23 -7.08
C VAL A 78 2.74 0.38 -7.43
N LEU A 79 1.70 0.14 -6.63
CA LEU A 79 0.39 0.78 -6.79
C LEU A 79 0.47 2.31 -6.72
N GLY A 80 1.28 2.85 -5.81
CA GLY A 80 1.54 4.28 -5.71
C GLY A 80 2.16 4.85 -6.99
N VAL A 81 3.20 4.18 -7.52
CA VAL A 81 3.85 4.57 -8.78
C VAL A 81 2.88 4.48 -9.97
N LEU A 82 2.06 3.43 -10.05
CA LEU A 82 1.00 3.29 -11.07
C LEU A 82 -0.06 4.38 -10.96
N GLY A 83 -0.47 4.74 -9.74
CA GLY A 83 -1.42 5.82 -9.49
C GLY A 83 -0.98 7.16 -10.11
N ILE A 84 0.31 7.48 -9.96
CA ILE A 84 0.93 8.69 -10.50
C ILE A 84 1.21 8.56 -12.01
N SER A 85 1.85 7.48 -12.43
CA SER A 85 2.28 7.29 -13.83
C SER A 85 1.10 7.14 -14.80
N SER A 86 -0.01 6.56 -14.37
CA SER A 86 -1.23 6.40 -15.19
C SER A 86 -1.77 7.73 -15.76
N GLU A 87 -1.50 8.85 -15.09
CA GLU A 87 -1.92 10.18 -15.56
C GLU A 87 -1.10 10.68 -16.76
N TYR A 88 0.17 10.27 -16.83
CA TYR A 88 1.04 10.55 -17.97
C TYR A 88 0.66 9.68 -19.16
N THR A 89 0.37 8.40 -18.93
CA THR A 89 0.01 7.45 -19.99
C THR A 89 -1.33 7.78 -20.64
N THR A 90 -2.30 8.27 -19.86
CA THR A 90 -3.64 8.62 -20.35
C THR A 90 -3.77 10.08 -20.78
N GLY A 91 -2.74 10.91 -20.59
CA GLY A 91 -2.77 12.35 -20.88
C GLY A 91 -3.63 13.17 -19.92
N LEU A 92 -4.11 12.57 -18.82
CA LEU A 92 -5.02 13.19 -17.85
C LEU A 92 -4.42 14.45 -17.22
N ILE A 93 -3.09 14.49 -17.01
CA ILE A 93 -2.37 15.62 -16.42
C ILE A 93 -2.71 16.95 -17.08
N ARG A 94 -2.81 17.00 -18.42
CA ARG A 94 -3.17 18.24 -19.13
C ARG A 94 -4.59 18.67 -18.81
N SER A 95 -5.53 17.74 -18.79
CA SER A 95 -6.92 18.01 -18.44
C SER A 95 -7.04 18.52 -17.00
N THR A 96 -6.42 17.84 -16.03
CA THR A 96 -6.52 18.20 -14.60
C THR A 96 -5.92 19.57 -14.31
N LEU A 97 -4.78 19.91 -14.94
CA LEU A 97 -4.14 21.22 -14.80
C LEU A 97 -4.93 22.34 -15.49
N THR A 98 -5.60 22.07 -16.62
CA THR A 98 -6.48 23.07 -17.25
C THR A 98 -7.78 23.30 -16.47
N ALA A 99 -8.32 22.27 -15.81
CA ALA A 99 -9.53 22.37 -14.98
C ALA A 99 -9.26 23.01 -13.61
N THR A 100 -8.04 22.87 -13.07
CA THR A 100 -7.62 23.46 -11.79
C THR A 100 -6.30 24.22 -11.89
N PRO A 101 -6.24 25.34 -12.65
CA PRO A 101 -4.99 26.03 -12.99
C PRO A 101 -4.23 26.61 -11.80
N ARG A 102 -4.88 26.78 -10.64
CA ARG A 102 -4.27 27.35 -9.42
C ARG A 102 -3.70 26.32 -8.43
N ARG A 103 -3.65 25.02 -8.76
CA ARG A 103 -3.15 23.97 -7.84
C ARG A 103 -1.66 24.16 -7.48
N ALA A 104 -0.84 24.66 -8.42
CA ALA A 104 0.59 24.92 -8.19
C ALA A 104 0.87 26.10 -7.25
N LEU A 105 -0.06 27.06 -7.13
CA LEU A 105 0.13 28.29 -6.37
C LEU A 105 -0.11 28.12 -4.85
N SER A 106 -0.37 26.89 -4.40
CA SER A 106 -0.62 26.56 -2.99
C SER A 106 0.61 26.01 -2.25
N TYR A 107 1.72 25.81 -2.96
CA TYR A 107 3.02 25.37 -2.42
C TYR A 107 4.02 26.52 -2.21
N THR A 108 3.62 27.77 -2.49
CA THR A 108 4.37 29.01 -2.21
C THR A 108 3.65 29.83 -1.15
#